data_AF-A0AAT9HRN4-F1
#
_entry.id   AF-A0AAT9HRN4-F1
#
_cell.length_a   1.000
_cell.length_b   1.000
_cell.length_c   1.000
_cell.angle_alpha   90.00
_cell.angle_beta   90.00
_cell.angle_gamma   90.00
#
_symmetry.space_group_name_H-M   'P 1'
#
loop_
_entity.id
_entity.type
_entity.pdbx_description
1 polymer ?
#
loop_
_entity_poly.entity_id
_entity_poly.type
_entity_poly.pdbx_seq_one_letter_code
_entity_poly.pdbx_strand_id
1 'polypeptide(L)'
;MASSPLTPSADSRTRVSALREALATRVVVADGAMGTMLQAQDPTLEDFENLEGCNEILNLTRPDIVRSVHSAYFDAGVDCVETNTFGANLTALGEYDIPERVTELSEAGARIAREAADEFTARDGRPAGSWARWAPAPSCPPSATPPSPPSATPTGRTPRASSRAARTRSWWRRPRTCCRPRPPSSPPAARWRPPGSRSR
;
A
#
# COMPACT_ATOMS: atom_id res chain seq x y z
N MET A 1 -4.90 -1.86 33.11
CA MET A 1 -4.24 -0.55 33.19
C MET A 1 -4.92 0.36 32.19
N ALA A 2 -5.61 1.41 32.63
CA ALA A 2 -6.27 2.34 31.73
C ALA A 2 -5.20 3.30 31.15
N SER A 3 -4.97 3.21 29.85
CA SER A 3 -4.08 4.14 29.14
C SER A 3 -4.61 5.56 29.30
N SER A 4 -3.78 6.48 29.81
CA SER A 4 -4.12 7.90 29.91
C SER A 4 -4.50 8.47 28.54
N PRO A 5 -5.41 9.46 28.48
CA PRO A 5 -5.74 10.08 27.21
C PRO A 5 -4.49 10.74 26.63
N LEU A 6 -4.09 10.32 25.43
CA LEU A 6 -2.97 10.90 24.72
C LEU A 6 -3.35 12.33 24.31
N THR A 7 -2.87 13.32 25.06
CA THR A 7 -2.99 14.72 24.65
C THR A 7 -2.11 14.93 23.42
N PRO A 8 -2.66 15.41 22.29
CA PRO A 8 -1.86 15.66 21.09
C PRO A 8 -0.76 16.70 21.40
N SER A 9 0.44 16.48 20.88
CA SER A 9 1.56 17.41 21.01
C SER A 9 1.24 18.75 20.33
N ALA A 10 1.88 19.84 20.76
CA ALA A 10 1.67 21.16 20.15
C ALA A 10 1.91 21.15 18.63
N ASP A 11 2.93 20.42 18.18
CA ASP A 11 3.27 20.20 16.79
C ASP A 11 2.16 19.47 16.00
N SER A 12 1.53 18.45 16.59
CA SER A 12 0.38 17.78 15.96
C SER A 12 -0.85 18.69 15.80
N ARG A 13 -1.11 19.59 16.76
CA ARG A 13 -2.18 20.60 16.63
C ARG A 13 -1.90 21.59 15.52
N THR A 14 -0.66 22.07 15.40
CA THR A 14 -0.23 22.97 14.32
C THR A 14 -0.45 22.32 12.95
N ARG A 15 -0.03 21.06 12.77
CA ARG A 15 -0.27 20.31 11.52
C ARG A 15 -1.75 20.15 11.18
N VAL A 16 -2.58 19.81 12.17
CA VAL A 16 -4.03 19.67 11.98
C VAL A 16 -4.66 21.00 11.55
N SER A 17 -4.23 22.12 12.15
CA SER A 17 -4.69 23.45 11.74
C SER A 17 -4.27 23.78 10.30
N ALA A 18 -3.00 23.55 9.96
CA ALA A 18 -2.48 23.77 8.61
C ALA A 18 -3.20 22.92 7.55
N LEU A 19 -3.51 21.66 7.86
CA LEU A 19 -4.28 20.80 6.97
C LEU A 19 -5.71 21.31 6.78
N ARG A 20 -6.39 21.73 7.86
CA ARG A 20 -7.74 22.30 7.79
C ARG A 20 -7.78 23.58 6.96
N GLU A 21 -6.78 24.43 7.13
CA GLU A 21 -6.64 25.66 6.34
C GLU A 21 -6.39 25.33 4.86
N ALA A 22 -5.50 24.39 4.55
CA ALA A 22 -5.25 23.96 3.18
C ALA A 22 -6.52 23.42 2.50
N LEU A 23 -7.27 22.56 3.20
CA LEU A 23 -8.55 22.02 2.73
C LEU A 23 -9.63 23.11 2.52
N ALA A 24 -9.58 24.20 3.28
CA ALA A 24 -10.54 25.30 3.17
C ALA A 24 -10.20 26.32 2.07
N THR A 25 -8.92 26.45 1.72
CA THR A 25 -8.41 27.51 0.84
C THR A 25 -8.08 27.03 -0.56
N ARG A 26 -7.85 25.73 -0.75
CA ARG A 26 -7.46 25.16 -2.05
C ARG A 26 -7.82 23.68 -2.16
N VAL A 27 -7.71 23.15 -3.37
CA VAL A 27 -7.74 21.70 -3.61
C VAL A 27 -6.42 21.10 -3.10
N VAL A 28 -6.52 20.01 -2.35
CA VAL A 28 -5.38 19.19 -1.88
C VAL A 28 -5.33 17.93 -2.74
N VAL A 29 -4.20 17.69 -3.40
CA VAL A 29 -3.99 16.57 -4.33
C VAL A 29 -3.31 15.41 -3.60
N ALA A 30 -3.97 14.26 -3.63
CA ALA A 30 -3.47 12.98 -3.15
C ALA A 30 -2.65 12.25 -4.22
N ASP A 31 -1.82 11.30 -3.78
CA ASP A 31 -1.10 10.37 -4.65
C ASP A 31 -2.00 9.31 -5.29
N GLY A 32 -1.38 8.52 -6.16
CA GLY A 32 -2.03 7.47 -6.93
C GLY A 32 -1.77 6.06 -6.39
N ALA A 33 -1.89 5.07 -7.27
CA ALA A 33 -1.72 3.67 -6.88
C ALA A 33 -0.26 3.29 -6.59
N MET A 34 0.03 3.04 -5.31
CA MET A 34 1.32 2.53 -4.83
C MET A 34 1.74 1.22 -5.51
N GLY A 35 0.84 0.23 -5.56
CA GLY A 35 1.17 -1.12 -6.05
C GLY A 35 1.66 -1.16 -7.50
N THR A 36 1.11 -0.32 -8.39
CA THR A 36 1.58 -0.25 -9.79
C THR A 36 2.97 0.36 -9.91
N MET A 37 3.30 1.32 -9.06
CA MET A 37 4.62 1.94 -9.05
C MET A 37 5.67 1.02 -8.43
N LEU A 38 5.32 0.28 -7.38
CA LEU A 38 6.20 -0.75 -6.81
C LEU A 38 6.50 -1.86 -7.82
N GLN A 39 5.50 -2.34 -8.55
CA GLN A 39 5.69 -3.34 -9.61
C GLN A 39 6.63 -2.85 -10.73
N ALA A 40 6.60 -1.55 -11.04
CA ALA A 40 7.49 -0.97 -12.05
C ALA A 40 8.96 -0.94 -11.62
N GLN A 41 9.26 -1.11 -10.34
CA GLN A 41 10.62 -1.21 -9.80
C GLN A 41 11.17 -2.64 -9.83
N ASP A 42 10.39 -3.61 -10.33
CA ASP A 42 10.74 -5.03 -10.49
C ASP A 42 11.38 -5.69 -9.24
N PRO A 43 10.74 -5.60 -8.04
CA PRO A 43 11.24 -6.25 -6.84
C PRO A 43 11.24 -7.77 -7.01
N THR A 44 12.30 -8.40 -6.51
CA THR A 44 12.48 -9.86 -6.58
C THR A 44 11.64 -10.58 -5.52
N LEU A 45 11.42 -11.89 -5.67
CA LEU A 45 10.73 -12.69 -4.66
C LEU A 45 11.45 -12.69 -3.30
N GLU A 46 12.79 -12.55 -3.30
CA GLU A 46 13.59 -12.46 -2.09
C GLU A 46 13.32 -11.13 -1.35
N ASP A 47 13.13 -10.03 -2.09
CA ASP A 47 12.74 -8.74 -1.50
C ASP A 47 11.39 -8.82 -0.77
N PHE A 48 10.51 -9.77 -1.15
CA PHE A 48 9.24 -10.04 -0.48
C PHE A 48 9.32 -11.08 0.65
N GLU A 49 10.52 -11.56 1.03
CA GLU A 49 10.68 -12.67 1.99
C GLU A 49 9.91 -13.95 1.56
N ASN A 50 9.74 -14.17 0.25
CA ASN A 50 8.88 -15.22 -0.34
C ASN A 50 7.35 -15.04 -0.10
N LEU A 51 6.92 -13.89 0.41
CA LEU A 51 5.50 -13.52 0.59
C LEU A 51 5.02 -12.69 -0.62
N GLU A 52 5.02 -13.32 -1.80
CA GLU A 52 4.67 -12.64 -3.06
C GLU A 52 3.32 -11.93 -2.98
N GLY A 53 3.30 -10.64 -3.28
CA GLY A 53 2.10 -9.80 -3.25
C GLY A 53 1.84 -9.09 -1.92
N CYS A 54 2.61 -9.37 -0.87
CA CYS A 54 2.59 -8.58 0.37
C CYS A 54 3.53 -7.37 0.24
N ASN A 55 3.02 -6.27 -0.31
CA ASN A 55 3.80 -5.05 -0.54
C ASN A 55 4.30 -4.41 0.75
N GLU A 56 3.64 -4.66 1.87
CA GLU A 56 4.00 -4.13 3.18
C GLU A 56 5.39 -4.61 3.63
N ILE A 57 5.84 -5.80 3.21
CA ILE A 57 7.18 -6.33 3.50
C ILE A 57 8.28 -5.39 2.97
N LEU A 58 8.04 -4.75 1.83
CA LEU A 58 8.99 -3.79 1.23
C LEU A 58 9.26 -2.59 2.14
N ASN A 59 8.41 -2.30 3.13
CA ASN A 59 8.70 -1.26 4.13
C ASN A 59 9.92 -1.60 4.99
N LEU A 60 10.28 -2.86 5.13
CA LEU A 60 11.42 -3.32 5.92
C LEU A 60 12.58 -3.78 5.04
N THR A 61 12.29 -4.57 4.00
CA THR A 61 13.33 -5.16 3.15
C THR A 61 13.89 -4.16 2.16
N ARG A 62 13.03 -3.32 1.56
CA ARG A 62 13.38 -2.37 0.50
C ARG A 62 12.78 -0.97 0.71
N PRO A 63 13.11 -0.30 1.84
CA PRO A 63 12.62 1.04 2.13
C PRO A 63 13.08 2.08 1.09
N ASP A 64 14.16 1.80 0.37
CA ASP A 64 14.66 2.59 -0.76
C ASP A 64 13.65 2.66 -1.90
N ILE A 65 13.06 1.51 -2.27
CA ILE A 65 12.04 1.42 -3.32
C ILE A 65 10.80 2.21 -2.90
N VAL A 66 10.29 1.97 -1.68
CA VAL A 66 9.08 2.64 -1.17
C VAL A 66 9.28 4.16 -1.12
N ARG A 67 10.45 4.63 -0.63
CA ARG A 67 10.79 6.05 -0.62
C ARG A 67 10.83 6.64 -2.02
N SER A 68 11.44 5.95 -2.98
CA SER A 68 11.54 6.43 -4.37
C SER A 68 10.17 6.67 -5.00
N VAL A 69 9.17 5.82 -4.67
CA VAL A 69 7.80 5.98 -5.15
C VAL A 69 7.14 7.21 -4.52
N HIS A 70 7.29 7.43 -3.21
CA HIS A 70 6.80 8.66 -2.58
C HIS A 70 7.44 9.92 -3.18
N SER A 71 8.77 9.91 -3.37
CA SER A 71 9.47 11.03 -4.01
C SER A 71 8.95 11.30 -5.42
N ALA A 72 8.74 10.25 -6.23
CA ALA A 72 8.19 10.41 -7.57
C ALA A 72 6.79 11.05 -7.59
N TYR A 73 5.94 10.74 -6.59
CA TYR A 73 4.65 11.40 -6.45
C TYR A 73 4.78 12.87 -6.06
N PHE A 74 5.65 13.20 -5.11
CA PHE A 74 5.90 14.59 -4.74
C PHE A 74 6.48 15.41 -5.90
N ASP A 75 7.39 14.84 -6.68
CA ASP A 75 7.95 15.45 -7.89
C ASP A 75 6.88 15.69 -8.97
N ALA A 76 5.83 14.87 -9.00
CA ALA A 76 4.66 15.06 -9.86
C ALA A 76 3.72 16.19 -9.38
N GLY A 77 3.96 16.74 -8.19
CA GLY A 77 3.23 17.87 -7.63
C GLY A 77 2.05 17.50 -6.74
N VAL A 78 2.02 16.28 -6.17
CA VAL A 78 1.02 15.95 -5.14
C VAL A 78 1.31 16.71 -3.85
N ASP A 79 0.27 17.06 -3.12
CA ASP A 79 0.42 17.70 -1.81
C ASP A 79 0.76 16.71 -0.72
N CYS A 80 0.30 15.47 -0.89
CA CYS A 80 0.38 14.46 0.15
C CYS A 80 0.37 13.04 -0.42
N VAL A 81 0.99 12.12 0.31
CA VAL A 81 1.16 10.71 -0.06
C VAL A 81 0.55 9.74 0.95
N GLU A 82 0.24 8.55 0.51
CA GLU A 82 -0.30 7.46 1.31
C GLU A 82 0.79 6.53 1.78
N THR A 83 0.74 6.11 3.04
CA THR A 83 1.65 5.07 3.54
C THR A 83 1.44 3.75 2.79
N ASN A 84 2.52 3.00 2.55
CA ASN A 84 2.46 1.64 1.99
C ASN A 84 1.97 0.63 3.06
N THR A 85 0.74 0.77 3.53
CA THR A 85 0.19 0.00 4.66
C THR A 85 -1.23 -0.50 4.41
N PHE A 86 -1.67 -0.57 3.15
CA PHE A 86 -3.04 -0.93 2.79
C PHE A 86 -3.41 -2.33 3.31
N GLY A 87 -2.49 -3.29 3.13
CA GLY A 87 -2.59 -4.68 3.59
C GLY A 87 -2.08 -4.91 5.01
N ALA A 88 -1.65 -3.88 5.75
CA ALA A 88 -1.16 -4.03 7.13
C ALA A 88 -2.33 -4.17 8.13
N ASN A 89 -3.09 -5.25 8.01
CA ASN A 89 -4.20 -5.59 8.90
C ASN A 89 -4.24 -7.10 9.17
N LEU A 90 -4.92 -7.51 10.25
CA LEU A 90 -4.94 -8.91 10.71
C LEU A 90 -5.47 -9.88 9.65
N THR A 91 -6.45 -9.47 8.85
CA THR A 91 -7.04 -10.34 7.83
C THR A 91 -6.07 -10.54 6.66
N ALA A 92 -5.53 -9.46 6.11
CA ALA A 92 -4.63 -9.51 4.97
C ALA A 92 -3.30 -10.19 5.33
N LEU A 93 -2.67 -9.82 6.45
CA LEU A 93 -1.43 -10.47 6.91
C LEU A 93 -1.65 -11.89 7.41
N GLY A 94 -2.88 -12.23 7.83
CA GLY A 94 -3.27 -13.60 8.15
C GLY A 94 -3.25 -14.54 6.95
N GLU A 95 -3.42 -14.05 5.72
CA GLU A 95 -3.27 -14.88 4.50
C GLU A 95 -1.80 -15.27 4.22
N TYR A 96 -0.87 -14.53 4.83
CA TYR A 96 0.58 -14.74 4.73
C TYR A 96 1.19 -15.37 5.99
N ASP A 97 0.36 -15.81 6.94
CA ASP A 97 0.78 -16.37 8.24
C ASP A 97 1.68 -15.44 9.09
N ILE A 98 1.52 -14.12 8.96
CA ILE A 98 2.28 -13.10 9.72
C ILE A 98 1.41 -11.99 10.38
N PRO A 99 0.23 -12.28 10.96
CA PRO A 99 -0.66 -11.26 11.53
C PRO A 99 -0.04 -10.46 12.70
N GLU A 100 0.97 -11.00 13.37
CA GLU A 100 1.71 -10.33 14.44
C GLU A 100 2.58 -9.16 13.96
N ARG A 101 2.88 -9.08 12.67
CA ARG A 101 3.72 -8.02 12.09
C ARG A 101 2.95 -6.75 11.68
N VAL A 102 1.64 -6.69 11.93
CA VAL A 102 0.79 -5.52 11.58
C VAL A 102 1.40 -4.21 12.07
N THR A 103 1.76 -4.13 13.35
CA THR A 103 2.29 -2.90 13.95
C THR A 103 3.64 -2.53 13.36
N GLU A 104 4.54 -3.51 13.25
CA GLU A 104 5.90 -3.33 12.72
C GLU A 104 5.87 -2.77 11.29
N LEU A 105 5.09 -3.40 10.41
CA LEU A 105 4.98 -3.01 9.01
C LEU A 105 4.27 -1.66 8.84
N SER A 106 3.26 -1.38 9.69
CA SER A 106 2.55 -0.10 9.68
C SER A 106 3.45 1.06 10.12
N GLU A 107 4.21 0.87 11.19
CA GLU A 107 5.15 1.87 11.70
C GLU A 107 6.28 2.15 10.70
N ALA A 108 6.82 1.10 10.07
CA ALA A 108 7.83 1.25 9.03
C ALA A 108 7.30 2.03 7.82
N GLY A 109 6.11 1.69 7.31
CA GLY A 109 5.48 2.42 6.20
C GLY A 109 5.17 3.87 6.53
N ALA A 110 4.69 4.16 7.75
CA ALA A 110 4.43 5.51 8.22
C ALA A 110 5.71 6.35 8.34
N ARG A 111 6.78 5.75 8.85
CA ARG A 111 8.09 6.41 8.97
C ARG A 111 8.65 6.79 7.61
N ILE A 112 8.63 5.88 6.64
CA ILE A 112 9.17 6.15 5.28
C ILE A 112 8.38 7.29 4.60
N ALA A 113 7.05 7.25 4.65
CA ALA A 113 6.23 8.30 4.06
C ALA A 113 6.48 9.66 4.74
N ARG A 114 6.66 9.68 6.06
CA ARG A 114 6.94 10.91 6.79
C ARG A 114 8.30 11.50 6.42
N GLU A 115 9.33 10.67 6.39
CA GLU A 115 10.68 11.11 6.01
C GLU A 115 10.70 11.63 4.56
N ALA A 116 10.00 10.98 3.63
CA ALA A 116 9.88 11.47 2.25
C ALA A 116 9.18 12.85 2.19
N ALA A 117 8.11 13.06 2.98
CA ALA A 117 7.42 14.33 3.05
C ALA A 117 8.29 15.44 3.69
N ASP A 118 9.08 15.10 4.72
CA ASP A 118 10.02 16.01 5.37
C ASP A 118 11.15 16.43 4.43
N GLU A 119 11.74 15.47 3.71
CA GLU A 119 12.75 15.72 2.69
C GLU A 119 12.23 16.64 1.59
N PHE A 120 11.01 16.40 1.08
CA PHE A 120 10.40 17.26 0.08
C PHE A 120 10.12 18.67 0.62
N THR A 121 9.55 18.77 1.83
CA THR A 121 9.28 20.06 2.47
C THR A 121 10.57 20.87 2.65
N ALA A 122 11.67 20.21 3.03
CA ALA A 122 12.97 20.85 3.18
C ALA A 122 13.58 21.30 1.84
N ARG A 123 13.32 20.56 0.74
CA ARG A 123 13.83 20.88 -0.60
C ARG A 123 13.05 22.00 -1.28
N ASP A 124 11.72 21.94 -1.27
CA ASP A 124 10.86 22.83 -2.07
C ASP A 124 10.14 23.91 -1.26
N GLY A 125 10.24 23.87 0.08
CA GLY A 125 9.62 24.84 0.99
C GLY A 125 8.09 24.78 1.02
N ARG A 126 7.48 23.80 0.34
CA ARG A 126 6.03 23.56 0.34
C ARG A 126 5.70 22.51 1.42
N PRO A 127 4.68 22.75 2.27
CA PRO A 127 4.27 21.74 3.23
C PRO A 127 3.76 20.48 2.51
N ALA A 128 4.47 19.36 2.68
CA ALA A 128 4.01 18.05 2.24
C ALA A 128 3.43 17.24 3.41
N GLY A 129 2.34 16.52 3.14
CA GLY A 129 1.68 15.65 4.10
C GLY A 129 1.82 14.17 3.77
N SER A 130 1.53 13.33 4.76
CA SER A 130 1.37 11.89 4.56
C SER A 130 0.19 11.41 5.39
N TRP A 131 -0.58 10.43 4.90
CA TRP A 131 -1.65 9.82 5.68
C TRP A 131 -1.68 8.31 5.56
N ALA A 132 -2.20 7.67 6.60
CA ALA A 132 -2.36 6.24 6.63
C ALA A 132 -3.51 5.81 5.71
N ARG A 133 -3.27 4.79 4.87
CA ARG A 133 -4.34 4.08 4.17
C ARG A 133 -4.58 2.73 4.85
N TRP A 134 -5.84 2.40 5.08
CA TRP A 134 -6.28 1.08 5.54
C TRP A 134 -7.28 0.49 4.53
N ALA A 135 -7.13 -0.80 4.21
CA ALA A 135 -8.16 -1.55 3.52
C ALA A 135 -9.18 -2.08 4.54
N PRO A 136 -10.50 -1.93 4.32
CA PRO A 136 -11.45 -2.75 5.05
C PRO A 136 -11.22 -4.22 4.70
N ALA A 137 -11.11 -5.05 5.73
CA ALA A 137 -11.02 -6.50 5.55
C ALA A 137 -12.18 -6.97 4.65
N PRO A 138 -11.93 -7.86 3.66
CA PRO A 138 -13.03 -8.52 2.97
C PRO A 138 -13.88 -9.20 4.05
N SER A 139 -15.18 -8.88 4.07
CA SER A 139 -16.12 -9.45 5.04
C SER A 139 -15.95 -10.97 5.04
N CYS A 140 -15.59 -11.51 6.20
CA CYS A 140 -15.56 -12.96 6.41
C CYS A 140 -16.95 -13.50 6.01
N PRO A 141 -17.06 -14.41 5.02
CA PRO A 141 -18.37 -14.91 4.60
C PRO A 141 -19.08 -15.52 5.81
N PRO A 142 -20.38 -15.25 6.03
CA PRO A 142 -21.12 -15.63 7.24
C PRO A 142 -21.34 -17.15 7.43
N SER A 143 -20.63 -18.02 6.70
CA SER A 143 -20.81 -19.47 6.74
C SER A 143 -19.67 -20.24 7.42
N ALA A 144 -18.74 -19.57 8.12
CA ALA A 144 -17.82 -20.28 9.00
C ALA A 144 -18.53 -20.66 10.30
N THR A 145 -19.36 -21.71 10.24
CA THR A 145 -19.86 -22.38 11.45
C THR A 145 -18.64 -22.86 12.23
N PRO A 146 -18.46 -22.47 13.51
CA PRO A 146 -17.36 -22.99 14.31
C PRO A 146 -17.49 -24.52 14.38
N PRO A 147 -16.39 -25.29 14.24
CA PRO A 147 -16.47 -26.73 14.43
C PRO A 147 -16.95 -27.00 15.85
N SER A 148 -17.99 -27.82 15.98
CA SER A 148 -18.48 -28.27 17.27
C SER A 148 -17.34 -28.98 18.04
N PRO A 149 -17.22 -28.78 19.36
CA PRO A 149 -16.18 -29.45 20.14
C PRO A 149 -16.34 -30.98 20.00
N PRO A 150 -15.22 -31.73 19.87
CA PRO A 150 -15.31 -33.17 19.77
C PRO A 150 -15.89 -33.75 21.06
N SER A 151 -16.98 -34.50 20.94
CA SER A 151 -17.50 -35.34 22.01
C SER A 151 -16.46 -36.41 22.35
N ALA A 152 -15.97 -36.37 23.59
CA ALA A 152 -15.03 -37.33 24.11
C ALA A 152 -15.66 -38.74 24.10
N THR A 153 -15.14 -39.60 23.23
CA THR A 153 -15.35 -41.05 23.33
C THR A 153 -13.97 -41.70 23.36
N PRO A 154 -13.64 -42.51 24.39
CA PRO A 154 -12.33 -43.14 24.47
C PRO A 154 -12.36 -44.41 23.63
N THR A 155 -11.38 -44.62 22.75
CA THR A 155 -10.68 -45.91 22.54
C THR A 155 -9.67 -45.85 21.36
N GLY A 156 -8.42 -46.20 21.66
CA GLY A 156 -7.65 -47.19 20.88
C GLY A 156 -7.08 -46.85 19.49
N ARG A 157 -5.84 -46.36 19.45
CA ARG A 157 -4.70 -46.80 18.60
C ARG A 157 -4.88 -46.99 17.07
N THR A 158 -4.31 -46.10 16.25
CA THR A 158 -3.00 -46.17 15.51
C THR A 158 -2.97 -45.17 14.32
N PRO A 159 -1.79 -44.69 13.87
CA PRO A 159 -1.70 -43.52 12.99
C PRO A 159 -1.65 -43.90 11.50
N ARG A 160 -2.34 -43.12 10.66
CA ARG A 160 -2.07 -43.10 9.21
C ARG A 160 -2.01 -41.66 8.72
N ALA A 161 -0.84 -41.30 8.20
CA ALA A 161 -0.57 -40.05 7.54
C ALA A 161 -1.40 -39.91 6.26
N SER A 162 -1.95 -38.72 6.01
CA SER A 162 -2.18 -38.23 4.65
C SER A 162 -2.30 -36.71 4.63
N SER A 163 -1.31 -36.12 3.96
CA SER A 163 -1.26 -34.77 3.39
C SER A 163 -2.57 -34.34 2.69
N ARG A 164 -2.96 -33.07 2.86
CA ARG A 164 -3.71 -32.29 1.86
C ARG A 164 -3.62 -30.80 2.22
N ALA A 165 -2.65 -30.11 1.64
CA ALA A 165 -2.82 -29.33 0.41
C ALA A 165 -3.28 -27.89 0.73
N ALA A 166 -2.30 -27.01 0.87
CA ALA A 166 -2.45 -25.57 0.83
C ALA A 166 -3.27 -25.19 -0.42
N ARG A 167 -4.42 -24.57 -0.21
CA ARG A 167 -5.19 -23.95 -1.27
C ARG A 167 -4.66 -22.55 -1.45
N THR A 168 -3.69 -22.38 -2.33
CA THR A 168 -3.38 -21.08 -2.91
C THR A 168 -4.62 -20.59 -3.68
N ARG A 169 -5.17 -19.45 -3.29
CA ARG A 169 -6.13 -18.71 -4.13
C ARG A 169 -5.59 -17.31 -4.34
N SER A 170 -5.07 -17.16 -5.55
CA SER A 170 -4.61 -15.92 -6.18
C SER A 170 -5.65 -14.80 -6.09
N TRP A 171 -5.36 -13.76 -5.34
CA TRP A 171 -6.08 -12.48 -5.38
C TRP A 171 -5.73 -11.61 -6.60
N TRP A 172 -4.73 -12.04 -7.39
CA TRP A 172 -4.35 -11.41 -8.65
C TRP A 172 -4.66 -12.33 -9.84
N ARG A 173 -5.93 -12.47 -10.20
CA ARG A 173 -6.27 -12.93 -11.55
C ARG A 173 -6.18 -11.76 -12.53
N ARG A 174 -5.13 -11.80 -13.36
CA ARG A 174 -5.07 -11.14 -14.67
C ARG A 174 -6.39 -11.37 -15.43
N PRO A 175 -7.03 -10.34 -16.03
CA PRO A 175 -7.96 -10.59 -17.12
C PRO A 175 -7.14 -10.93 -18.37
N ARG A 176 -7.13 -12.20 -18.78
CA ARG A 176 -6.68 -12.57 -20.13
C ARG A 176 -7.87 -12.57 -21.09
N THR A 177 -7.63 -11.90 -22.22
CA THR A 177 -8.28 -11.97 -23.53
C THR A 177 -9.69 -11.39 -23.70
N CYS A 178 -9.74 -10.13 -24.16
CA CYS A 178 -10.60 -9.78 -25.28
C CYS A 178 -9.71 -9.24 -26.40
N CYS A 179 -9.05 -10.15 -27.13
CA CYS A 179 -8.40 -9.82 -28.39
C CYS A 179 -9.49 -9.49 -29.42
N ARG A 180 -9.64 -8.21 -29.75
CA ARG A 180 -10.32 -7.77 -30.97
C ARG A 180 -9.22 -7.29 -31.94
N PRO A 181 -9.19 -7.76 -33.20
CA PRO A 181 -8.16 -7.32 -34.15
C PRO A 181 -8.30 -5.81 -34.44
N ARG A 182 -7.18 -5.09 -34.41
CA ARG A 182 -7.07 -3.70 -34.87
C ARG A 182 -7.06 -3.68 -36.41
N PRO A 183 -7.78 -2.75 -37.08
CA PRO A 183 -7.55 -2.45 -38.49
C PRO A 183 -6.22 -1.67 -38.66
N PRO A 184 -5.56 -1.75 -39.83
CA PRO A 184 -4.26 -1.14 -40.04
C PRO A 184 -4.34 0.35 -40.43
N SER A 185 -3.17 0.99 -40.34
CA SER A 185 -2.76 2.32 -40.82
C SER A 185 -2.85 3.50 -39.84
N SER A 186 -1.65 3.92 -39.38
CA SER A 186 -1.36 5.22 -38.79
C SER A 186 -1.01 6.24 -39.89
N PRO A 187 -1.31 7.53 -39.72
CA PRO A 187 -0.46 8.61 -40.20
C PRO A 187 0.44 9.13 -39.06
N PRO A 188 1.59 9.76 -39.38
CA PRO A 188 2.65 10.05 -38.42
C PRO A 188 2.30 11.17 -37.43
N ALA A 189 2.95 11.09 -36.27
CA ALA A 189 2.78 11.94 -35.09
C ALA A 189 2.90 13.45 -35.39
N ALA A 190 1.92 14.22 -34.93
CA ALA A 190 2.02 15.67 -34.81
C ALA A 190 3.06 16.02 -33.73
N ARG A 191 4.19 16.58 -34.19
CA ARG A 191 5.26 17.14 -33.35
C ARG A 191 4.73 18.37 -32.61
N TRP A 192 4.58 18.28 -31.30
CA TRP A 192 4.23 19.42 -30.44
C TRP A 192 5.38 20.45 -30.46
N ARG A 193 5.07 21.70 -30.82
CA ARG A 193 6.00 22.86 -30.74
C ARG A 193 5.48 23.83 -29.67
N PRO A 194 6.34 24.35 -28.78
CA PRO A 194 5.95 25.39 -27.83
C PRO A 194 5.72 26.74 -28.54
N PRO A 195 4.82 27.61 -28.03
CA PRO A 195 4.53 28.91 -28.62
C PRO A 195 5.61 29.92 -28.22
N GLY A 196 6.38 30.42 -29.19
CA GLY A 196 7.27 31.57 -28.95
C GLY A 196 8.61 31.53 -29.68
N SER A 197 8.62 31.80 -30.98
CA SER A 197 9.75 32.47 -31.63
C SER A 197 9.21 33.24 -32.84
N ARG A 198 9.03 34.55 -32.66
CA ARG A 198 8.88 35.49 -33.77
C ARG A 198 10.30 35.78 -34.27
N SER A 199 10.54 35.49 -35.54
CA SER A 199 11.70 35.92 -36.29
C SER A 199 11.72 37.44 -36.44
N ARG A 200 12.87 38.05 -36.16
CA ARG A 200 13.43 39.17 -36.92
C ARG A 200 14.82 38.77 -37.36
#